data_AF-A0A8T0AWN9-F1
#
_entry.id   AF-A0A8T0AWN9-F1
#
_cell.length_a   1.000
_cell.length_b   1.000
_cell.length_c   1.000
_cell.angle_alpha   90.00
_cell.angle_beta   90.00
_cell.angle_gamma   90.00
#
_symmetry.space_group_name_H-M   'P 1'
#
loop_
_entity.id
_entity.type
_entity.pdbx_description
1 polymer ?
#
loop_
_entity_poly.entity_id
_entity_poly.type
_entity_poly.pdbx_seq_one_letter_code
_entity_poly.pdbx_strand_id
1 'polypeptide(L)'
;MKVVSALLLCALCFLGLDAQCPEPNTLKDAEGKKICARMFEDSNYYYEQSCGGEYIDAYPNDDVPIIPWRWNNRISSLVVNKMCSLTVWSRVKKNGSKRKFSSGIVYRLKDVQQGLLGSWENDISAYYCVC
;
A
#
# COMPACT_ATOMS: atom_id res chain seq x y z
N MET A 1 -28.21 36.64 -5.59
CA MET A 1 -27.99 35.37 -4.83
C MET A 1 -27.83 34.18 -5.79
N LYS A 2 -26.78 34.17 -6.63
CA LYS A 2 -26.44 33.02 -7.51
C LYS A 2 -24.94 32.89 -7.76
N VAL A 3 -24.18 33.97 -7.57
CA VAL A 3 -22.72 34.00 -7.80
C VAL A 3 -21.93 33.47 -6.60
N VAL A 4 -22.48 33.54 -5.39
CA VAL A 4 -21.78 33.12 -4.15
C VAL A 4 -21.67 31.60 -4.04
N SER A 5 -22.62 30.84 -4.61
CA SER A 5 -22.60 29.37 -4.57
C SER A 5 -21.56 28.73 -5.49
N ALA A 6 -21.08 29.44 -6.52
CA ALA A 6 -20.09 28.91 -7.46
C ALA A 6 -18.65 28.94 -6.91
N LEU A 7 -18.36 29.86 -5.97
CA LEU A 7 -17.03 29.99 -5.37
C LEU A 7 -16.76 28.97 -4.25
N LEU A 8 -17.81 28.43 -3.63
CA LEU A 8 -17.67 27.44 -2.55
C LEU A 8 -17.37 26.01 -3.04
N LEU A 9 -17.70 25.69 -4.29
CA LEU A 9 -17.42 24.37 -4.88
C LEU A 9 -15.98 24.24 -5.41
N CYS A 10 -15.29 25.35 -5.68
CA CYS A 10 -13.91 25.32 -6.20
C CYS A 10 -12.86 25.18 -5.07
N ALA A 11 -13.22 25.49 -3.83
CA ALA A 11 -12.31 25.41 -2.67
C ALA A 11 -12.13 23.98 -2.11
N LEU A 12 -13.03 23.05 -2.45
CA LEU A 12 -12.95 21.65 -2.01
C LEU A 12 -12.01 20.79 -2.87
N CYS A 13 -11.54 21.29 -4.01
CA CYS A 13 -10.63 20.55 -4.90
C CYS A 13 -9.15 20.65 -4.49
N PHE A 14 -8.80 21.43 -3.46
CA PHE A 14 -7.42 21.65 -3.02
C PHE A 14 -7.07 20.98 -1.67
N LEU A 15 -7.98 20.19 -1.08
CA LEU A 15 -7.66 19.38 0.10
C LEU A 15 -6.99 18.07 -0.34
N GLY A 16 -5.71 18.12 -0.69
CA GLY A 16 -4.98 16.89 -1.02
C GLY A 16 -3.65 17.10 -1.74
N LEU A 17 -2.77 17.93 -1.18
CA LEU A 17 -1.33 17.88 -1.49
C LEU A 17 -0.50 17.43 -0.27
N ASP A 18 -1.14 16.76 0.68
CA ASP A 18 -0.43 15.93 1.65
C ASP A 18 -0.05 14.61 1.00
N ALA A 19 1.05 14.01 1.47
CA ALA A 19 1.46 12.70 1.00
C ALA A 19 0.30 11.71 1.14
N GLN A 20 -0.11 11.07 0.04
CA GLN A 20 -1.30 10.21 0.06
C GLN A 20 -1.09 8.93 0.88
N CYS A 21 0.17 8.59 1.15
CA CYS A 21 0.52 7.49 2.05
C CYS A 21 0.19 7.83 3.52
N PRO A 22 -0.58 6.97 4.23
CA PRO A 22 -0.80 7.14 5.66
C PRO A 22 0.51 6.95 6.44
N GLU A 23 0.65 7.69 7.54
CA GLU A 23 1.76 7.51 8.46
C GLU A 23 1.77 6.10 9.07
N PRO A 24 2.91 5.39 9.13
CA PRO A 24 3.00 4.04 9.67
C PRO A 24 2.39 3.87 11.07
N ASN A 25 2.45 4.92 11.90
CA ASN A 25 2.04 4.85 13.31
C ASN A 25 0.52 4.98 13.50
N THR A 26 -0.18 5.46 12.46
CA THR A 26 -1.62 5.75 12.51
C THR A 26 -2.43 4.72 11.73
N LEU A 27 -1.79 3.67 11.20
CA LEU A 27 -2.42 2.68 10.34
C LEU A 27 -3.43 1.81 11.10
N LYS A 28 -4.71 2.15 10.93
CA LYS A 28 -5.88 1.49 11.52
C LYS A 28 -7.01 1.41 10.49
N ASP A 29 -7.90 0.44 10.63
CA ASP A 29 -9.11 0.36 9.81
C ASP A 29 -10.19 1.36 10.30
N ALA A 30 -11.35 1.35 9.65
CA ALA A 30 -12.44 2.26 9.97
C ALA A 30 -13.01 2.02 11.39
N GLU A 31 -12.91 0.79 11.87
CA GLU A 31 -13.31 0.35 13.21
C GLU A 31 -12.22 0.61 14.27
N GLY A 32 -11.05 1.11 13.86
CA GLY A 32 -9.92 1.44 14.74
C GLY A 32 -9.02 0.26 15.12
N LYS A 33 -9.21 -0.91 14.51
CA LYS A 33 -8.33 -2.08 14.66
C LYS A 33 -6.97 -1.80 14.02
N LYS A 34 -5.91 -2.31 14.65
CA LYS A 34 -4.55 -2.21 14.13
C LYS A 34 -4.43 -2.96 12.80
N ILE A 35 -3.94 -2.27 11.78
CA ILE A 35 -3.52 -2.87 10.50
C ILE A 35 -2.02 -3.15 10.58
N CYS A 36 -1.56 -4.30 10.09
CA CYS A 36 -0.15 -4.64 10.03
C CYS A 36 0.53 -3.99 8.83
N ALA A 37 -0.08 -4.09 7.65
CA ALA A 37 0.34 -3.34 6.46
C ALA A 37 -0.85 -3.02 5.55
N ARG A 38 -0.79 -1.89 4.86
CA ARG A 38 -1.72 -1.52 3.79
C ARG A 38 -0.98 -1.52 2.48
N MET A 39 -1.51 -2.24 1.50
CA MET A 39 -0.92 -2.43 0.17
C MET A 39 -1.82 -1.75 -0.85
N PHE A 40 -1.26 -0.83 -1.64
CA PHE A 40 -1.98 0.05 -2.54
C PHE A 40 -1.78 -0.36 -3.99
N GLU A 41 -2.80 -0.13 -4.80
CA GLU A 41 -2.77 -0.43 -6.23
C GLU A 41 -1.81 0.49 -6.97
N ASP A 42 -1.80 1.79 -6.65
CA ASP A 42 -1.09 2.78 -7.46
C ASP A 42 0.11 3.43 -6.74
N SER A 43 1.18 3.62 -7.51
CA SER A 43 2.37 4.37 -7.14
C SER A 43 2.62 5.43 -8.19
N ASN A 44 3.23 6.55 -7.80
CA ASN A 44 3.48 7.66 -8.69
C ASN A 44 4.98 7.78 -9.03
N TYR A 45 5.32 8.65 -9.97
CA TYR A 45 6.70 9.08 -10.16
C TYR A 45 7.19 9.87 -8.93
N TYR A 46 6.39 10.82 -8.45
CA TYR A 46 6.62 11.62 -7.25
C TYR A 46 6.22 10.84 -6.00
N TYR A 47 7.12 10.69 -5.03
CA TYR A 47 6.93 9.79 -3.89
C TYR A 47 5.75 10.22 -3.01
N GLU A 48 5.61 11.51 -2.80
CA GLU A 48 4.52 12.14 -2.07
C GLU A 48 3.13 11.90 -2.72
N GLN A 49 3.07 11.54 -4.01
CA GLN A 49 1.82 11.25 -4.72
C GLN A 49 1.53 9.74 -4.83
N SER A 50 2.32 8.88 -4.17
CA SER A 50 2.11 7.42 -4.13
C SER A 50 1.08 7.01 -3.07
N CYS A 51 0.77 5.71 -2.99
CA CYS A 51 -0.29 5.14 -2.16
C CYS A 51 -1.70 5.55 -2.65
N GLY A 52 -1.86 5.58 -3.97
CA GLY A 52 -3.12 5.89 -4.63
C GLY A 52 -3.96 4.65 -4.95
N GLY A 53 -5.10 4.89 -5.59
CA GLY A 53 -6.00 3.84 -6.03
C GLY A 53 -6.74 3.13 -4.88
N GLU A 54 -7.17 1.90 -5.14
CA GLU A 54 -7.68 1.03 -4.09
C GLU A 54 -6.55 0.52 -3.19
N TYR A 55 -6.91 -0.08 -2.05
CA TYR A 55 -5.96 -0.76 -1.17
C TYR A 55 -6.52 -2.06 -0.59
N ILE A 56 -5.63 -2.95 -0.19
CA ILE A 56 -5.93 -4.13 0.63
C ILE A 56 -5.13 -4.06 1.94
N ASP A 57 -5.83 -4.33 3.04
CA ASP A 57 -5.24 -4.38 4.37
C ASP A 57 -4.83 -5.81 4.73
N ALA A 58 -3.61 -5.94 5.27
CA ALA A 58 -3.14 -7.11 5.98
C ALA A 58 -3.21 -6.83 7.49
N TYR A 59 -3.94 -7.67 8.21
CA TYR A 59 -4.05 -7.60 9.66
C TYR A 59 -2.88 -8.34 10.34
N PRO A 60 -2.65 -8.08 11.64
CA PRO A 60 -1.64 -8.80 12.41
C PRO A 60 -1.87 -10.31 12.37
N ASN A 61 -0.82 -11.06 12.05
CA ASN A 61 -0.80 -12.51 11.88
C ASN A 61 -1.56 -13.05 10.67
N ASP A 62 -1.99 -12.19 9.74
CA ASP A 62 -2.57 -12.66 8.48
C ASP A 62 -1.54 -13.45 7.69
N ASP A 63 -1.89 -14.71 7.43
CA ASP A 63 -1.15 -15.63 6.59
C ASP A 63 -1.98 -15.94 5.34
N VAL A 64 -1.63 -15.28 4.24
CA VAL A 64 -2.37 -15.34 2.98
C VAL A 64 -1.49 -16.00 1.92
N PRO A 65 -1.57 -17.34 1.77
CA PRO A 65 -0.80 -18.06 0.77
C PRO A 65 -1.27 -17.77 -0.66
N ILE A 66 -2.51 -17.31 -0.85
CA ILE A 66 -3.05 -16.92 -2.15
C ILE A 66 -3.82 -15.62 -1.94
N ILE A 67 -3.29 -14.51 -2.45
CA ILE A 67 -3.98 -13.22 -2.40
C ILE A 67 -5.28 -13.27 -3.22
N PRO A 68 -6.34 -12.53 -2.86
CA PRO A 68 -7.55 -12.46 -3.69
C PRO A 68 -7.20 -12.15 -5.15
N TRP A 69 -7.87 -12.80 -6.10
CA TRP A 69 -7.53 -12.69 -7.53
C TRP A 69 -7.51 -11.25 -8.04
N ARG A 70 -8.41 -10.39 -7.54
CA ARG A 70 -8.44 -8.95 -7.85
C ARG A 70 -7.13 -8.24 -7.48
N TRP A 71 -6.34 -8.75 -6.55
CA TRP A 71 -5.12 -8.11 -6.02
C TRP A 71 -3.83 -8.76 -6.47
N ASN A 72 -3.91 -9.94 -7.08
CA ASN A 72 -2.74 -10.65 -7.55
C ASN A 72 -2.01 -9.80 -8.60
N ASN A 73 -0.73 -9.52 -8.37
CA ASN A 73 0.11 -8.76 -9.29
C ASN A 73 -0.40 -7.33 -9.58
N ARG A 74 -0.92 -6.63 -8.55
CA ARG A 74 -1.40 -5.24 -8.67
C ARG A 74 -0.85 -4.25 -7.65
N ILE A 75 -0.12 -4.75 -6.65
CA ILE A 75 0.39 -3.87 -5.59
C ILE A 75 1.63 -3.15 -6.10
N SER A 76 1.64 -1.82 -5.99
CA SER A 76 2.76 -0.97 -6.45
C SER A 76 3.35 -0.08 -5.36
N SER A 77 2.66 0.09 -4.22
CA SER A 77 3.18 0.77 -3.04
C SER A 77 2.59 0.19 -1.77
N LEU A 78 3.26 0.36 -0.63
CA LEU A 78 2.79 -0.19 0.64
C LEU A 78 3.27 0.60 1.86
N VAL A 79 2.51 0.50 2.94
CA VAL A 79 2.86 1.03 4.26
C VAL A 79 2.82 -0.10 5.27
N VAL A 80 3.91 -0.31 6.01
CA VAL A 80 3.99 -1.29 7.10
C VAL A 80 3.97 -0.53 8.43
N ASN A 81 3.07 -0.92 9.32
CA ASN A 81 2.89 -0.28 10.62
C ASN A 81 4.16 -0.42 11.49
N LYS A 82 4.31 0.46 12.48
CA LYS A 82 5.39 0.39 13.47
C LYS A 82 5.40 -0.96 14.19
N MET A 83 6.61 -1.46 14.40
CA MET A 83 6.89 -2.76 15.03
C MET A 83 6.28 -3.95 14.29
N CYS A 84 5.86 -3.77 13.03
CA CYS A 84 5.39 -4.85 12.19
C CYS A 84 6.37 -5.12 11.04
N SER A 85 6.22 -6.28 10.41
CA SER A 85 6.91 -6.62 9.18
C SER A 85 5.98 -7.39 8.25
N LEU A 86 6.06 -7.06 6.96
CA LEU A 86 5.31 -7.72 5.90
C LEU A 86 6.27 -8.55 5.07
N THR A 87 6.05 -9.85 5.01
CA THR A 87 6.76 -10.75 4.09
C THR A 87 5.87 -11.03 2.90
N VAL A 88 6.41 -10.91 1.69
CA VAL A 88 5.69 -11.14 0.44
C VAL A 88 6.41 -12.14 -0.44
N TRP A 89 5.65 -12.76 -1.34
CA TRP A 89 6.14 -13.71 -2.32
C TRP A 89 5.60 -13.39 -3.72
N SER A 90 6.44 -13.66 -4.73
CA SER A 90 6.08 -13.39 -6.12
C SER A 90 5.09 -14.37 -6.73
N ARG A 91 4.96 -15.55 -6.12
CA ARG A 91 4.02 -16.56 -6.57
C ARG A 91 3.15 -17.04 -5.43
N VAL A 92 1.95 -17.46 -5.81
CA VAL A 92 0.98 -18.08 -4.93
C VAL A 92 1.57 -19.29 -4.19
N LYS A 93 0.94 -19.65 -3.08
CA LYS A 93 1.39 -20.66 -2.11
C LYS A 93 2.78 -20.36 -1.54
N LYS A 94 3.12 -19.07 -1.40
CA LYS A 94 4.39 -18.58 -0.85
C LYS A 94 5.64 -19.08 -1.61
N ASN A 95 5.57 -19.07 -2.94
CA ASN A 95 6.66 -19.53 -3.81
C ASN A 95 7.34 -18.37 -4.55
N GLY A 96 8.40 -18.69 -5.29
CA GLY A 96 9.13 -17.71 -6.08
C GLY A 96 10.08 -16.86 -5.23
N SER A 97 10.25 -15.60 -5.62
CA SER A 97 11.06 -14.63 -4.89
C SER A 97 10.36 -14.25 -3.60
N LYS A 98 11.15 -13.94 -2.57
CA LYS A 98 10.66 -13.56 -1.23
C LYS A 98 11.28 -12.23 -0.82
N ARG A 99 10.50 -11.34 -0.23
CA ARG A 99 10.99 -10.09 0.36
C ARG A 99 10.31 -9.82 1.69
N LYS A 100 11.08 -9.29 2.64
CA LYS A 100 10.57 -8.78 3.91
C LYS A 100 10.69 -7.27 3.91
N PHE A 101 9.59 -6.59 4.16
CA PHE A 101 9.51 -5.15 4.41
C PHE A 101 9.39 -4.91 5.91
N SER A 102 10.25 -4.03 6.43
CA SER A 102 10.16 -3.57 7.82
C SER A 102 9.19 -2.39 7.91
N SER A 103 8.87 -1.94 9.12
CA SER A 103 8.03 -0.77 9.36
C SER A 103 8.48 0.45 8.55
N GLY A 104 7.53 1.15 7.94
CA GLY A 104 7.81 2.31 7.10
C GLY A 104 6.95 2.35 5.84
N ILE A 105 7.23 3.34 5.00
CA ILE A 105 6.55 3.54 3.72
C ILE A 105 7.48 3.06 2.61
N VAL A 106 6.92 2.28 1.68
CA VAL A 106 7.55 1.95 0.40
C VAL A 106 6.73 2.64 -0.67
N TYR A 107 7.17 3.84 -1.05
CA TYR A 107 6.44 4.69 -2.00
C TYR A 107 6.28 4.05 -3.37
N ARG A 108 7.24 3.23 -3.82
CA ARG A 108 7.26 2.58 -5.13
C ARG A 108 7.94 1.22 -5.06
N LEU A 109 7.22 0.17 -5.43
CA LEU A 109 7.77 -1.18 -5.51
C LEU A 109 8.63 -1.38 -6.75
N LYS A 110 8.44 -0.58 -7.82
CA LYS A 110 9.38 -0.49 -8.95
C LYS A 110 10.82 -0.14 -8.56
N ASP A 111 11.03 0.55 -7.45
CA ASP A 111 12.37 0.91 -6.97
C ASP A 111 12.97 -0.21 -6.09
N VAL A 112 12.17 -1.22 -5.72
CA VAL A 112 12.59 -2.36 -4.91
C VAL A 112 12.97 -3.51 -5.84
N GLN A 113 14.27 -3.76 -5.96
CA GLN A 113 14.78 -4.83 -6.83
C GLN A 113 14.27 -6.22 -6.43
N GLN A 114 14.00 -7.01 -7.46
CA GLN A 114 13.70 -8.42 -7.37
C GLN A 114 14.68 -9.20 -8.27
N GLY A 115 15.79 -9.63 -7.68
CA GLY A 115 16.89 -10.23 -8.43
C GLY A 115 17.62 -9.21 -9.31
N LEU A 116 18.14 -9.66 -10.46
CA LEU A 116 19.01 -8.84 -11.32
C LEU A 116 18.26 -7.94 -12.32
N LEU A 117 17.08 -8.36 -12.80
CA LEU A 117 16.36 -7.71 -13.91
C LEU A 117 14.90 -7.35 -13.58
N GLY A 118 14.48 -7.49 -12.33
CA GLY A 118 13.10 -7.31 -11.90
C GLY A 118 12.94 -6.33 -10.75
N SER A 119 11.68 -5.95 -10.51
CA SER A 119 11.26 -5.18 -9.35
C SER A 119 10.04 -5.83 -8.71
N TRP A 120 9.65 -5.36 -7.53
CA TRP A 120 8.45 -5.85 -6.85
C TRP A 120 7.15 -5.21 -7.34
N GLU A 121 7.24 -4.30 -8.31
CA GLU A 121 6.07 -3.66 -8.93
C GLU A 121 5.12 -4.71 -9.50
N ASN A 122 3.87 -4.72 -9.04
CA ASN A 122 2.83 -5.59 -9.59
C ASN A 122 3.22 -7.08 -9.59
N ASP A 123 3.94 -7.54 -8.56
CA ASP A 123 4.43 -8.93 -8.53
C ASP A 123 4.07 -9.69 -7.25
N ILE A 124 3.37 -9.05 -6.29
CA ILE A 124 2.95 -9.71 -5.05
C ILE A 124 1.76 -10.64 -5.31
N SER A 125 1.92 -11.92 -4.94
CA SER A 125 0.90 -12.96 -5.09
C SER A 125 0.54 -13.67 -3.76
N ALA A 126 1.32 -13.47 -2.71
CA ALA A 126 1.07 -14.00 -1.37
C ALA A 126 1.78 -13.14 -0.31
N TYR A 127 1.27 -13.14 0.92
CA TYR A 127 1.88 -12.39 2.01
C TYR A 127 1.67 -13.04 3.38
N TYR A 128 2.50 -12.62 4.33
CA TYR A 128 2.41 -12.93 5.74
C TYR A 128 2.83 -11.70 6.54
N CYS A 129 1.98 -11.23 7.45
CA CYS A 129 2.23 -10.00 8.19
C CYS A 129 2.30 -10.28 9.70
N VAL A 130 3.37 -9.80 10.34
CA VAL A 130 3.61 -10.00 11.77
C VAL A 130 3.80 -8.67 12.47
N CYS A 131 3.15 -8.51 13.60
CA CYS A 131 3.38 -7.53 14.64
C CYS A 131 3.51 -8.31 15.96
#